data_AF-A0A452XI96-F1
#
_entry.id   AF-A0A452XI96-F1
#
_cell.length_a   1.000
_cell.length_b   1.000
_cell.length_c   1.000
_cell.angle_alpha   90.00
_cell.angle_beta   90.00
_cell.angle_gamma   90.00
#
_symmetry.space_group_name_H-M   'P 1'
#
loop_
_entity.id
_entity.type
_entity.pdbx_description
1 polymer ?
#
loop_
_entity_poly.entity_id
_entity_poly.type
_entity_poly.pdbx_seq_one_letter_code
_entity_poly.pdbx_strand_id
1 'polypeptide(L)'
;MQDEMMDLMDVSNEIQETLGRSYNVPDDIDEEELMGELDALEADMDFESNSVPSYLQPDKETDLDSELNLPAAPSGHAAIPANRQQEDELGLPTVPHASIRT
;
A
#
# COMPACT_ATOMS: atom_id res chain seq x y z
N MET A 1 -13.07 -20.60 -22.15
CA MET A 1 -12.16 -20.60 -23.32
C MET A 1 -11.99 -19.21 -23.93
N GLN A 2 -13.03 -18.58 -24.51
CA GLN A 2 -12.91 -17.19 -25.01
C GLN A 2 -12.94 -16.19 -23.86
N ASP A 3 -13.86 -16.37 -22.89
CA ASP A 3 -13.92 -15.55 -21.68
C ASP A 3 -12.60 -15.61 -20.88
N GLU A 4 -12.03 -16.80 -20.78
CA GLU A 4 -10.77 -17.06 -20.07
C GLU A 4 -9.53 -16.43 -20.75
N MET A 5 -9.54 -16.27 -22.09
CA MET A 5 -8.50 -15.52 -22.80
C MET A 5 -8.67 -14.00 -22.62
N MET A 6 -9.90 -13.53 -22.43
CA MET A 6 -10.19 -12.13 -22.15
C MET A 6 -9.75 -11.76 -20.73
N ASP A 7 -10.08 -12.59 -19.74
CA ASP A 7 -9.63 -12.42 -18.35
C ASP A 7 -8.09 -12.42 -18.25
N LEU A 8 -7.42 -13.30 -19.01
CA LEU A 8 -5.95 -13.36 -19.00
C LEU A 8 -5.31 -12.10 -19.62
N MET A 9 -5.93 -11.52 -20.65
CA MET A 9 -5.47 -10.26 -21.25
C MET A 9 -5.66 -9.10 -20.28
N ASP A 10 -6.79 -9.04 -19.58
CA ASP A 10 -7.07 -7.99 -18.59
C ASP A 10 -6.11 -8.05 -17.41
N VAL A 11 -5.83 -9.24 -16.88
CA VAL A 11 -4.80 -9.45 -15.84
C VAL A 11 -3.42 -9.07 -16.35
N SER A 12 -3.08 -9.35 -17.61
CA SER A 12 -1.77 -8.95 -18.16
C SER A 12 -1.59 -7.44 -18.25
N ASN A 13 -2.67 -6.71 -18.56
CA ASN A 13 -2.66 -5.25 -18.60
C ASN A 13 -2.52 -4.67 -17.19
N GLU A 14 -3.22 -5.23 -16.21
CA GLU A 14 -3.10 -4.83 -14.81
C GLU A 14 -1.69 -5.10 -14.25
N ILE A 15 -1.11 -6.26 -14.54
CA ILE A 15 0.28 -6.61 -14.17
C ILE A 15 1.26 -5.61 -14.82
N GLN A 16 1.09 -5.29 -16.10
CA GLN A 16 1.97 -4.32 -16.78
C GLN A 16 1.82 -2.91 -16.20
N GLU A 17 0.61 -2.49 -15.83
CA GLU A 17 0.38 -1.20 -15.18
C GLU A 17 1.01 -1.14 -13.79
N THR A 18 0.92 -2.22 -13.01
CA THR A 18 1.52 -2.30 -11.67
C THR A 18 3.03 -2.44 -11.69
N LEU A 19 3.61 -3.23 -12.62
CA LEU A 19 5.06 -3.34 -12.81
C LEU A 19 5.66 -2.10 -13.48
N GLY A 20 4.88 -1.39 -14.29
CA GLY A 20 5.28 -0.12 -14.91
C GLY A 20 5.35 1.04 -13.91
N ARG A 21 4.87 0.84 -12.67
CA ARG A 21 5.11 1.77 -11.57
C ARG A 21 6.58 1.71 -11.20
N SER A 22 7.33 2.70 -11.68
CA SER A 22 8.68 2.96 -11.19
C SER A 22 8.57 3.39 -9.72
N TYR A 23 9.01 2.50 -8.84
CA TYR A 23 9.37 2.89 -7.49
C TYR A 23 10.65 3.74 -7.61
N ASN A 24 10.72 4.88 -6.92
CA ASN A 24 11.85 5.82 -6.96
C ASN A 24 13.12 5.20 -6.35
N VAL A 25 13.67 4.17 -6.99
CA VAL A 25 14.93 3.55 -6.67
C VAL A 25 16.04 4.48 -7.17
N PRO A 26 16.97 4.93 -6.31
CA PRO A 26 18.08 5.77 -6.74
C PRO A 26 18.98 5.06 -7.75
N ASP A 27 19.46 5.78 -8.78
CA ASP A 27 20.37 5.24 -9.80
C ASP A 27 21.77 4.89 -9.23
N ASP A 28 22.11 5.45 -8.07
CA ASP A 28 23.39 5.29 -7.37
C ASP A 28 23.32 4.28 -6.20
N ILE A 29 22.26 3.47 -6.14
CA ILE A 29 22.18 2.37 -5.17
C ILE A 29 23.20 1.28 -5.49
N ASP A 30 23.90 0.77 -4.47
CA ASP A 30 24.82 -0.35 -4.63
C ASP A 30 24.03 -1.66 -4.63
N GLU A 31 23.81 -2.23 -5.82
CA GLU A 31 23.10 -3.51 -5.99
C GLU A 31 23.86 -4.69 -5.35
N GLU A 32 25.19 -4.64 -5.29
CA GLU A 32 26.01 -5.72 -4.70
C GLU A 32 25.88 -5.74 -3.18
N GLU A 33 25.89 -4.57 -2.54
CA GLU A 33 25.60 -4.42 -1.11
C GLU A 33 24.18 -4.90 -0.79
N LEU A 34 23.19 -4.44 -1.56
CA LEU A 34 21.78 -4.81 -1.37
C LEU A 34 21.56 -6.33 -1.50
N MET A 35 22.17 -6.98 -2.50
CA MET A 35 22.09 -8.43 -2.64
C MET A 35 22.75 -9.15 -1.46
N GLY A 36 23.89 -8.64 -0.97
CA GLY A 36 24.54 -9.19 0.22
C GLY A 36 23.70 -9.07 1.50
N GLU A 37 22.96 -7.95 1.67
CA GLU A 37 22.00 -7.78 2.75
C GLU A 37 20.82 -8.76 2.64
N LEU A 38 20.32 -9.00 1.41
CA LEU A 38 19.22 -9.93 1.17
C LEU A 38 19.61 -11.38 1.47
N ASP A 39 20.82 -11.81 1.08
CA ASP A 39 21.38 -13.13 1.44
C ASP A 39 21.53 -13.28 2.96
N ALA A 40 21.95 -12.21 3.65
CA ALA A 40 22.05 -12.22 5.11
C ALA A 40 20.67 -12.33 5.78
N LEU A 41 19.66 -11.65 5.23
CA LEU A 41 18.28 -11.74 5.68
C LEU A 41 17.69 -13.14 5.42
N GLU A 42 17.97 -13.74 4.27
CA GLU A 42 17.59 -15.13 3.96
C GLU A 42 18.20 -16.08 4.99
N ALA A 43 19.47 -15.90 5.35
CA ALA A 43 20.13 -16.72 6.37
C ALA A 43 19.52 -16.56 7.78
N ASP A 44 19.09 -15.35 8.15
CA ASP A 44 18.40 -15.07 9.42
C ASP A 44 16.99 -15.69 9.44
N MET A 45 16.24 -15.53 8.34
CA MET A 45 14.92 -16.14 8.16
C MET A 45 15.00 -17.67 8.10
N ASP A 46 16.04 -18.25 7.49
CA ASP A 46 16.29 -19.69 7.49
C ASP A 46 16.54 -20.23 8.90
N PHE A 47 17.16 -19.42 9.77
CA PHE A 47 17.30 -19.73 11.19
C PHE A 47 15.96 -19.73 11.92
N GLU A 48 15.00 -18.89 11.50
CA GLU A 48 13.63 -18.80 12.03
C GLU A 48 12.59 -19.66 11.26
N SER A 49 12.96 -20.27 10.13
CA SER A 49 12.09 -20.83 9.07
C SER A 49 11.13 -21.94 9.48
N ASN A 50 11.26 -22.48 10.68
CA ASN A 50 10.26 -23.40 11.24
C ASN A 50 8.99 -22.67 11.71
N SER A 51 8.98 -21.33 11.68
CA SER A 51 7.86 -20.49 12.09
C SER A 51 7.03 -20.03 10.89
N VAL A 52 5.70 -20.10 11.04
CA VAL A 52 4.77 -19.50 10.07
C VAL A 52 4.85 -17.97 10.18
N PRO A 53 5.03 -17.23 9.07
CA PRO A 53 5.09 -15.78 9.09
C PRO A 53 3.90 -15.14 9.82
N SER A 54 4.11 -14.03 10.52
CA SER A 54 3.10 -13.42 11.40
C SER A 54 1.77 -13.11 10.70
N TYR A 55 1.78 -12.87 9.39
CA TYR A 55 0.59 -12.60 8.57
C TYR A 55 -0.19 -13.85 8.15
N LEU A 56 0.37 -15.06 8.32
CA LEU A 56 -0.28 -16.35 8.07
C LEU A 56 -0.66 -17.08 9.35
N GLN A 57 -0.42 -16.47 10.53
CA GLN A 57 -0.77 -17.08 11.80
C GLN A 57 -2.30 -17.07 11.99
N PRO A 58 -2.97 -18.23 12.05
CA PRO A 58 -4.36 -18.25 12.48
C PRO A 58 -4.40 -17.84 13.96
N ASP A 59 -5.26 -16.89 14.29
CA ASP A 59 -5.65 -16.50 15.66
C ASP A 59 -4.93 -15.31 16.34
N LYS A 60 -4.10 -14.50 15.65
CA LYS A 60 -3.47 -13.30 16.26
C LYS A 60 -4.27 -12.00 16.16
N GLU A 61 -5.52 -12.06 15.71
CA GLU A 61 -6.38 -10.87 15.59
C GLU A 61 -6.81 -10.28 16.95
N THR A 62 -6.68 -11.04 18.02
CA THR A 62 -7.26 -10.68 19.33
C THR A 62 -6.46 -9.65 20.14
N ASP A 63 -5.25 -9.26 19.73
CA ASP A 63 -4.38 -8.35 20.52
C ASP A 63 -3.73 -7.21 19.72
N LEU A 64 -4.05 -7.08 18.43
CA LEU A 64 -3.49 -6.02 17.57
C LEU A 64 -3.91 -4.62 18.04
N ASP A 65 -5.13 -4.49 18.58
CA ASP A 65 -5.67 -3.23 19.09
C ASP A 65 -5.00 -2.76 20.40
N SER A 66 -4.41 -3.68 21.17
CA SER A 66 -3.74 -3.37 22.45
C SER A 66 -2.25 -3.04 22.25
N GLU A 67 -1.59 -3.70 21.30
CA GLU A 67 -0.17 -3.49 20.99
C GLU A 67 0.05 -2.19 20.20
N LEU A 68 -0.88 -1.86 19.31
CA LEU A 68 -0.86 -0.64 18.53
C LEU A 68 -1.53 0.45 19.38
N ASN A 69 -0.76 1.17 20.20
CA ASN A 69 -1.19 2.36 20.95
C ASN A 69 -1.60 3.49 19.96
N LEU A 70 -2.66 3.27 19.19
CA LEU A 70 -3.13 4.18 18.18
C LEU A 70 -3.86 5.35 18.85
N PRO A 71 -3.59 6.60 18.44
CA PRO A 71 -4.37 7.73 18.90
C PRO A 71 -5.82 7.57 18.43
N ALA A 72 -6.77 8.03 19.25
CA ALA A 72 -8.18 8.03 18.88
C ALA A 72 -8.36 8.75 17.54
N ALA A 73 -8.96 8.04 16.57
CA ALA A 73 -9.31 8.64 15.30
C ALA A 73 -10.19 9.88 15.54
N PRO A 74 -9.97 10.99 14.80
CA PRO A 74 -10.75 12.20 14.98
C PRO A 74 -12.21 11.94 14.58
N SER A 75 -13.06 11.68 15.57
CA SER A 75 -14.50 11.53 15.38
C SER A 75 -15.12 12.90 15.05
N GLY A 76 -15.23 13.21 13.76
CA GLY A 76 -15.87 14.43 13.26
C GLY A 76 -17.38 14.40 13.44
N HIS A 77 -17.86 14.70 14.65
CA HIS A 77 -19.27 15.06 14.92
C HIS A 77 -19.32 16.17 15.98
N ALA A 78 -19.08 17.43 15.58
CA ALA A 78 -19.57 18.62 16.29
C ALA A 78 -19.36 19.92 15.47
N ALA A 79 -20.46 20.37 14.84
CA ALA A 79 -20.94 21.76 14.75
C ALA A 79 -20.04 22.96 14.28
N ILE A 80 -20.26 23.38 13.01
CA ILE A 80 -20.47 24.77 12.46
C ILE A 80 -19.25 25.75 12.44
N PRO A 81 -19.06 26.73 11.49
CA PRO A 81 -19.69 27.04 10.18
C PRO A 81 -18.72 27.24 8.97
N ALA A 82 -19.31 27.28 7.76
CA ALA A 82 -18.95 28.11 6.61
C ALA A 82 -17.54 28.03 6.00
N ASN A 83 -17.17 26.89 5.44
CA ASN A 83 -16.71 26.88 4.06
C ASN A 83 -16.92 25.49 3.48
N ARG A 84 -17.72 25.37 2.42
CA ARG A 84 -17.90 24.10 1.69
C ARG A 84 -16.57 23.76 1.01
N GLN A 85 -15.67 23.11 1.74
CA GLN A 85 -14.73 22.21 1.09
C GLN A 85 -15.61 21.07 0.58
N GLN A 86 -15.82 21.07 -0.72
CA GLN A 86 -16.47 19.97 -1.40
C GLN A 86 -15.55 18.78 -1.14
N GLU A 87 -16.01 17.82 -0.36
CA GLU A 87 -15.35 16.54 -0.22
C GLU A 87 -15.94 15.66 -1.32
N ASP A 88 -15.07 14.94 -2.05
CA ASP A 88 -15.53 13.99 -3.05
C ASP A 88 -16.19 12.76 -2.38
N GLU A 89 -16.69 11.82 -3.19
CA GLU A 89 -17.36 10.61 -2.68
C GLU A 89 -16.45 9.70 -1.85
N LEU A 90 -15.15 10.01 -1.78
CA LEU A 90 -14.16 9.33 -0.95
C LEU A 90 -13.79 10.13 0.31
N GLY A 91 -14.47 11.26 0.57
CA GLY A 91 -14.22 12.10 1.74
C GLY A 91 -12.92 12.92 1.64
N LEU A 92 -12.34 13.04 0.45
CA LEU A 92 -11.11 13.81 0.22
C LEU A 92 -11.45 15.23 -0.23
N PRO A 93 -10.68 16.24 0.19
CA PRO A 93 -10.93 17.62 -0.22
C PRO A 93 -10.73 17.78 -1.73
N THR A 94 -11.74 18.30 -2.44
CA THR A 94 -11.66 18.49 -3.90
C THR A 94 -10.49 19.41 -4.26
N VAL A 95 -9.68 18.98 -5.22
CA VAL A 95 -8.59 19.79 -5.75
C VAL A 95 -9.12 20.98 -6.58
N PRO A 96 -8.54 22.18 -6.47
CA PRO A 96 -9.00 23.35 -7.21
C PRO A 96 -8.66 23.23 -8.70
N HIS A 97 -9.68 23.25 -9.56
CA HIS A 97 -9.50 23.30 -11.01
C HIS A 97 -9.00 24.69 -11.44
N ALA A 98 -7.70 24.79 -11.78
CA ALA A 98 -7.16 26.00 -12.40
C ALA A 98 -7.73 26.14 -13.83
N SER A 99 -8.52 27.18 -14.09
CA SER A 99 -8.97 27.51 -15.45
C SER A 99 -7.78 28.03 -16.26
N ILE A 100 -7.26 27.21 -17.17
CA ILE A 100 -6.34 27.68 -18.21
C ILE A 100 -7.14 28.59 -19.14
N ARG A 101 -6.87 29.89 -19.06
CA ARG A 101 -7.43 30.90 -19.95
C ARG A 101 -6.59 30.93 -21.23
N THR A 102 -7.21 30.65 -22.37
CA THR A 102 -6.63 30.85 -23.72
C THR A 102 -6.40 32.33 -24.01
#